data_AF-A0A2T4WF38-F1
#
_entry.id   AF-A0A2T4WF38-F1
#
_cell.length_a   1.000
_cell.length_b   1.000
_cell.length_c   1.000
_cell.angle_alpha   90.00
_cell.angle_beta   90.00
_cell.angle_gamma   90.00
#
_symmetry.space_group_name_H-M   'P 1'
#
loop_
_entity.id
_entity.type
_entity.pdbx_description
1 polymer ?
#
loop_
_entity_poly.entity_id
_entity_poly.type
_entity_poly.pdbx_seq_one_letter_code
_entity_poly.pdbx_strand_id
1 'polypeptide(L)'
;MRYMIAMFMLFMVSCQNSPALQSPEVEAVAFSSTDSTMYYLEAVEHSVLTPKGYTRAAAHFVAGDSIIKSDAAYLMKAGLTCMNQDGKYRLYGVNYLILLTNKFPQDRYAPEALLQLALFFDSELGGSERAVEFLRVLLKRYPEHAMAKDAQALLDLMSVSETGEIQTVRDWLNNE
;
A
#
# COMPACT_ATOMS: atom_id res chain seq x y z
N MET A 1 -12.03 -6.61 89.86
CA MET A 1 -11.31 -7.91 89.75
C MET A 1 -11.45 -8.44 88.32
N ARG A 2 -10.57 -9.34 87.88
CA ARG A 2 -10.82 -10.26 86.73
C ARG A 2 -12.08 -11.11 87.05
N TYR A 3 -12.91 -11.60 86.13
CA TYR A 3 -12.77 -12.73 85.20
C TYR A 3 -14.15 -12.88 84.46
N MET A 4 -14.37 -13.59 83.34
CA MET A 4 -13.53 -14.09 82.24
C MET A 4 -14.45 -14.64 81.12
N ILE A 5 -14.12 -14.37 79.84
CA ILE A 5 -14.45 -15.10 78.58
C ILE A 5 -15.74 -15.95 78.53
N ALA A 6 -16.63 -15.61 77.59
CA ALA A 6 -17.38 -16.61 76.80
C ALA A 6 -17.62 -16.08 75.37
N MET A 7 -17.07 -16.79 74.39
CA MET A 7 -17.12 -16.49 72.95
C MET A 7 -17.93 -17.61 72.28
N PHE A 8 -18.94 -17.30 71.45
CA PHE A 8 -19.11 -17.88 70.10
C PHE A 8 -20.36 -17.39 69.32
N MET A 9 -20.34 -17.64 68.00
CA MET A 9 -21.42 -17.58 66.99
C MET A 9 -21.91 -16.21 66.45
N LEU A 10 -21.16 -15.74 65.45
CA LEU A 10 -21.63 -15.57 64.05
C LEU A 10 -23.15 -15.50 63.79
N PHE A 11 -23.61 -14.38 63.22
CA PHE A 11 -24.57 -14.38 62.11
C PHE A 11 -24.35 -13.17 61.17
N MET A 12 -23.91 -13.48 59.94
CA MET A 12 -24.35 -12.95 58.63
C MET A 12 -24.57 -11.44 58.39
N VAL A 13 -23.69 -10.89 57.55
CA VAL A 13 -23.98 -10.19 56.26
C VAL A 13 -25.21 -9.26 56.16
N SER A 14 -24.97 -7.97 55.92
CA SER A 14 -25.47 -7.31 54.70
C SER A 14 -24.70 -6.01 54.39
N CYS A 15 -24.64 -5.65 53.10
CA CYS A 15 -23.88 -4.51 52.58
C CYS A 15 -24.73 -3.23 52.47
N GLN A 16 -24.11 -2.07 52.68
CA GLN A 16 -24.58 -0.80 52.11
C GLN A 16 -23.38 -0.04 51.52
N ASN A 17 -23.16 -0.20 50.22
CA ASN A 17 -22.32 0.72 49.46
C ASN A 17 -23.21 1.80 48.85
N SER A 18 -22.82 3.07 49.02
CA SER A 18 -23.49 4.22 48.40
C SER A 18 -23.30 4.22 46.87
N PRO A 19 -24.25 4.78 46.09
CA PRO A 19 -24.11 4.87 44.63
C PRO A 19 -23.06 5.92 44.27
N ALA A 20 -21.97 5.49 43.61
CA ALA A 20 -21.06 6.39 42.92
C ALA A 20 -21.70 6.89 41.62
N LEU A 21 -21.44 8.14 41.25
CA LEU A 21 -21.93 8.73 39.99
C LEU A 21 -21.43 7.94 38.78
N GLN A 22 -22.36 7.54 37.91
CA GLN A 22 -22.04 7.05 36.57
C GLN A 22 -21.60 8.25 35.70
N SER A 23 -20.30 8.36 35.46
CA SER A 23 -19.81 9.00 34.23
C SER A 23 -20.22 8.15 33.03
N PRO A 24 -20.56 8.74 31.87
CA PRO A 24 -20.95 7.96 30.71
C PRO A 24 -19.79 7.06 30.28
N GLU A 25 -20.03 5.75 30.21
CA GLU A 25 -19.14 4.83 29.51
C GLU A 25 -19.09 5.27 28.04
N VAL A 26 -17.95 5.83 27.64
CA VAL A 26 -17.58 5.86 26.23
C VAL A 26 -17.36 4.40 25.86
N GLU A 27 -18.31 3.81 25.14
CA GLU A 27 -18.16 2.47 24.57
C GLU A 27 -16.85 2.42 23.79
N ALA A 28 -15.86 1.75 24.37
CA ALA A 28 -14.61 1.46 23.70
C ALA A 28 -14.93 0.45 22.59
N VAL A 29 -15.20 0.96 21.38
CA VAL A 29 -15.39 0.14 20.18
C VAL A 29 -14.16 -0.76 20.05
N ALA A 30 -14.36 -2.05 20.32
CA ALA A 30 -13.31 -3.05 20.25
C ALA A 30 -12.91 -3.24 18.78
N PHE A 31 -11.93 -2.46 18.34
CA PHE A 31 -11.39 -2.54 16.99
C PHE A 31 -10.70 -3.90 16.85
N SER A 32 -11.31 -4.83 16.10
CA SER A 32 -10.67 -6.10 15.79
C SER A 32 -9.39 -5.79 15.02
N SER A 33 -8.24 -6.18 15.57
CA SER A 33 -6.91 -5.90 15.00
C SER A 33 -6.73 -6.47 13.59
N THR A 34 -7.60 -7.41 13.20
CA THR A 34 -7.66 -8.18 11.95
C THR A 34 -8.25 -7.45 10.74
N ASP A 35 -8.70 -6.19 10.84
CA ASP A 35 -9.27 -5.45 9.70
C ASP A 35 -8.81 -3.98 9.70
N SER A 36 -7.49 -3.80 9.75
CA SER A 36 -6.80 -2.50 9.83
C SER A 36 -5.77 -2.31 8.72
N THR A 37 -5.39 -1.06 8.42
CA THR A 37 -4.31 -0.74 7.47
C THR A 37 -3.02 -1.49 7.81
N MET A 38 -2.67 -1.58 9.10
CA MET A 38 -1.48 -2.30 9.57
C MET A 38 -1.58 -3.82 9.35
N TYR A 39 -2.75 -4.42 9.64
CA TYR A 39 -3.00 -5.83 9.35
C TYR A 39 -2.84 -6.15 7.86
N TYR A 40 -3.38 -5.31 6.97
CA TYR A 40 -3.23 -5.53 5.54
C TYR A 40 -1.79 -5.27 5.03
N LEU A 41 -1.02 -4.38 5.65
CA LEU A 41 0.42 -4.20 5.33
C LEU A 41 1.27 -5.45 5.68
N GLU A 42 0.87 -6.19 6.70
CA GLU A 42 1.46 -7.48 7.09
C GLU A 42 0.93 -8.64 6.21
N ALA A 43 -0.37 -8.70 5.96
CA ALA A 43 -0.98 -9.76 5.15
C ALA A 43 -0.55 -9.71 3.67
N VAL A 44 -0.26 -8.51 3.13
CA VAL A 44 0.33 -8.33 1.80
C VAL A 44 1.79 -8.79 1.76
N GLU A 45 2.61 -8.51 2.79
CA GLU A 45 4.00 -9.00 2.88
C GLU A 45 4.06 -10.52 2.75
N HIS A 46 3.22 -11.21 3.52
CA HIS A 46 3.17 -12.67 3.54
C HIS A 46 2.41 -13.29 2.35
N SER A 47 1.85 -12.48 1.45
CA SER A 47 1.09 -12.92 0.26
C SER A 47 -0.09 -13.87 0.57
N VAL A 48 -0.70 -13.76 1.76
CA VAL A 48 -1.74 -14.70 2.26
C VAL A 48 -3.17 -14.33 1.85
N LEU A 49 -3.36 -13.25 1.09
CA LEU A 49 -4.68 -12.73 0.75
C LEU A 49 -5.29 -13.41 -0.50
N THR A 50 -6.60 -13.66 -0.44
CA THR A 50 -7.40 -13.97 -1.64
C THR A 50 -7.59 -12.70 -2.50
N PRO A 51 -8.03 -12.79 -3.76
CA PRO A 51 -8.32 -11.60 -4.58
C PRO A 51 -9.26 -10.59 -3.90
N LYS A 52 -10.35 -11.08 -3.29
CA LYS A 52 -11.25 -10.23 -2.47
C LYS A 52 -10.57 -9.65 -1.22
N GLY A 53 -9.54 -10.32 -0.70
CA GLY A 53 -8.68 -9.82 0.38
C GLY A 53 -7.82 -8.63 -0.08
N TYR A 54 -7.20 -8.71 -1.27
CA TYR A 54 -6.47 -7.57 -1.85
C TYR A 54 -7.38 -6.37 -2.14
N THR A 55 -8.63 -6.60 -2.58
CA THR A 55 -9.61 -5.51 -2.74
C THR A 55 -10.00 -4.85 -1.41
N ARG A 56 -10.01 -5.59 -0.29
CA ARG A 56 -10.14 -4.99 1.05
C ARG A 56 -8.86 -4.26 1.46
N ALA A 57 -7.69 -4.85 1.29
CA ALA A 57 -6.41 -4.20 1.56
C ALA A 57 -6.31 -2.82 0.88
N ALA A 58 -6.65 -2.74 -0.42
CA ALA A 58 -6.71 -1.49 -1.16
C ALA A 58 -7.67 -0.45 -0.54
N ALA A 59 -8.83 -0.89 -0.03
CA ALA A 59 -9.76 -0.01 0.68
C ALA A 59 -9.15 0.55 1.98
N HIS A 60 -8.50 -0.29 2.79
CA HIS A 60 -7.86 0.12 4.04
C HIS A 60 -6.57 0.92 3.83
N PHE A 61 -5.88 0.76 2.70
CA PHE A 61 -4.74 1.59 2.32
C PHE A 61 -5.19 3.01 1.92
N VAL A 62 -6.26 3.13 1.14
CA VAL A 62 -6.85 4.45 0.80
C VAL A 62 -7.48 5.13 2.03
N ALA A 63 -8.12 4.39 2.93
CA ALA A 63 -8.64 4.95 4.18
C ALA A 63 -7.53 5.33 5.17
N GLY A 64 -6.44 4.55 5.22
CA GLY A 64 -5.26 4.77 6.05
C GLY A 64 -4.16 5.59 5.38
N ASP A 65 -4.51 6.49 4.46
CA ASP A 65 -3.60 7.21 3.57
C ASP A 65 -2.44 7.93 4.29
N SER A 66 -2.69 8.48 5.49
CA SER A 66 -1.65 9.11 6.33
C SER A 66 -0.59 8.13 6.84
N ILE A 67 -0.98 6.89 7.13
CA ILE A 67 -0.08 5.78 7.50
C ILE A 67 0.68 5.32 6.27
N ILE A 68 -0.02 5.08 5.14
CA ILE A 68 0.63 4.63 3.91
C ILE A 68 1.71 5.61 3.46
N LYS A 69 1.47 6.92 3.56
CA LYS A 69 2.41 7.97 3.16
C LYS A 69 3.59 8.16 4.12
N SER A 70 3.65 7.52 5.28
CA SER A 70 4.73 7.74 6.25
C SER A 70 6.04 7.03 5.87
N ASP A 71 5.97 5.92 5.11
CA ASP A 71 7.09 5.00 4.89
C ASP A 71 7.16 4.50 3.43
N ALA A 72 8.37 4.27 2.92
CA ALA A 72 8.59 3.84 1.53
C ALA A 72 8.09 2.41 1.26
N ALA A 73 8.26 1.48 2.20
CA ALA A 73 7.76 0.11 2.07
C ALA A 73 6.23 0.08 2.08
N TYR A 74 5.58 0.97 2.85
CA TYR A 74 4.12 1.06 2.88
C TYR A 74 3.57 1.65 1.57
N LEU A 75 4.21 2.70 1.03
CA LEU A 75 3.89 3.20 -0.31
C LEU A 75 4.09 2.14 -1.39
N MET A 76 5.11 1.27 -1.27
CA MET A 76 5.36 0.22 -2.24
C MET A 76 4.23 -0.82 -2.22
N LYS A 77 3.94 -1.38 -1.04
CA LYS A 77 2.87 -2.37 -0.85
C LYS A 77 1.51 -1.84 -1.28
N ALA A 78 1.16 -0.63 -0.85
CA ALA A 78 -0.11 0.00 -1.22
C ALA A 78 -0.14 0.37 -2.70
N GLY A 79 0.97 0.82 -3.26
CA GLY A 79 1.16 1.09 -4.68
C GLY A 79 0.78 -0.12 -5.52
N LEU A 80 1.51 -1.22 -5.37
CA LEU A 80 1.28 -2.45 -6.12
C LEU A 80 -0.10 -3.07 -5.85
N THR A 81 -0.54 -3.10 -4.58
CA THR A 81 -1.84 -3.67 -4.21
C THR A 81 -3.00 -2.93 -4.87
N CYS A 82 -2.98 -1.59 -4.82
CA CYS A 82 -4.03 -0.75 -5.40
C CYS A 82 -3.94 -0.68 -6.92
N MET A 83 -2.73 -0.62 -7.50
CA MET A 83 -2.52 -0.52 -8.95
C MET A 83 -2.99 -1.78 -9.68
N ASN A 84 -2.83 -2.94 -9.06
CA ASN A 84 -3.32 -4.23 -9.56
C ASN A 84 -4.83 -4.46 -9.30
N GLN A 85 -5.59 -3.46 -8.82
CA GLN A 85 -7.05 -3.53 -8.77
C GLN A 85 -7.68 -2.92 -10.03
N ASP A 86 -8.87 -3.39 -10.36
CA ASP A 86 -9.72 -2.71 -11.35
C ASP A 86 -10.50 -1.54 -10.74
N GLY A 87 -10.82 -0.56 -11.58
CA GLY A 87 -11.64 0.58 -11.21
C GLY A 87 -11.02 1.48 -10.15
N LYS A 88 -11.79 1.81 -9.10
CA LYS A 88 -11.56 2.99 -8.24
C LYS A 88 -10.23 3.04 -7.48
N TYR A 89 -9.56 1.92 -7.23
CA TYR A 89 -8.31 1.91 -6.47
C TYR A 89 -7.06 2.04 -7.35
N ARG A 90 -7.16 1.72 -8.64
CA ARG A 90 -6.05 1.66 -9.60
C ARG A 90 -5.17 2.91 -9.59
N LEU A 91 -5.80 4.09 -9.69
CA LEU A 91 -5.10 5.38 -9.70
C LEU A 91 -4.50 5.79 -8.34
N TYR A 92 -5.01 5.27 -7.21
CA TYR A 92 -4.35 5.46 -5.92
C TYR A 92 -3.02 4.71 -5.88
N GLY A 93 -2.96 3.50 -6.46
CA GLY A 93 -1.72 2.73 -6.56
C GLY A 93 -0.64 3.46 -7.36
N VAL A 94 -1.00 3.95 -8.55
CA VAL A 94 -0.13 4.80 -9.38
C VAL A 94 0.37 6.02 -8.59
N ASN A 95 -0.51 6.71 -7.89
CA ASN A 95 -0.14 7.87 -7.07
C ASN A 95 0.79 7.51 -5.89
N TYR A 96 0.62 6.36 -5.26
CA TYR A 96 1.52 5.90 -4.18
C TYR A 96 2.93 5.59 -4.70
N LEU A 97 3.07 4.94 -5.87
CA LEU A 97 4.37 4.71 -6.48
C LEU A 97 5.03 6.02 -6.94
N ILE A 98 4.28 6.95 -7.54
CA ILE A 98 4.79 8.29 -7.89
C ILE A 98 5.27 9.02 -6.63
N LEU A 99 4.51 8.97 -5.54
CA LEU A 99 4.90 9.60 -4.28
C LEU A 99 6.14 8.95 -3.68
N LEU A 100 6.31 7.62 -3.78
CA LEU A 100 7.50 6.91 -3.33
C LEU A 100 8.74 7.45 -4.03
N THR A 101 8.72 7.50 -5.37
CA THR A 101 9.88 7.95 -6.18
C THR A 101 10.25 9.42 -6.01
N ASN A 102 9.35 10.23 -5.45
CA ASN A 102 9.55 11.66 -5.19
C ASN A 102 9.91 11.97 -3.73
N LYS A 103 9.26 11.30 -2.76
CA LYS A 103 9.47 11.52 -1.32
C LYS A 103 10.66 10.71 -0.78
N PHE A 104 10.91 9.53 -1.34
CA PHE A 104 11.96 8.60 -0.90
C PHE A 104 12.93 8.22 -2.04
N PRO A 105 13.54 9.18 -2.76
CA PRO A 105 14.34 8.93 -3.97
C PRO A 105 15.72 8.27 -3.72
N GLN A 106 16.01 7.84 -2.50
CA GLN A 106 17.21 7.09 -2.12
C GLN A 106 16.86 5.77 -1.42
N ASP A 107 15.57 5.46 -1.29
CA ASP A 107 15.12 4.18 -0.74
C ASP A 107 15.24 3.07 -1.80
N ARG A 108 15.51 1.84 -1.35
CA ARG A 108 15.67 0.65 -2.18
C ARG A 108 14.47 0.38 -3.10
N TYR A 109 13.26 0.82 -2.73
CA TYR A 109 12.06 0.63 -3.53
C TYR A 109 11.88 1.68 -4.64
N ALA A 110 12.66 2.78 -4.65
CA ALA A 110 12.46 3.86 -5.62
C ALA A 110 12.81 3.50 -7.07
N PRO A 111 13.87 2.71 -7.38
CA PRO A 111 14.10 2.21 -8.73
C PRO A 111 12.99 1.24 -9.17
N GLU A 112 12.54 0.35 -8.28
CA GLU A 112 11.49 -0.63 -8.57
C GLU A 112 10.14 0.05 -8.83
N ALA A 113 9.77 1.05 -8.03
CA ALA A 113 8.54 1.81 -8.24
C ALA A 113 8.51 2.54 -9.59
N LEU A 114 9.65 3.03 -10.10
CA LEU A 114 9.74 3.60 -11.46
C LEU A 114 9.54 2.53 -12.54
N LEU A 115 10.14 1.35 -12.39
CA LEU A 115 9.99 0.25 -13.35
C LEU A 115 8.54 -0.26 -13.39
N GLN A 116 7.91 -0.41 -12.23
CA GLN A 116 6.51 -0.82 -12.08
C GLN A 116 5.54 0.22 -12.67
N LEU A 117 5.82 1.52 -12.50
CA LEU A 117 5.09 2.58 -13.18
C LEU A 117 5.26 2.49 -14.71
N ALA A 118 6.48 2.29 -15.21
CA ALA A 118 6.73 2.18 -16.63
C ALA A 118 5.94 1.03 -17.27
N LEU A 119 6.04 -0.17 -16.71
CA LEU A 119 5.31 -1.36 -17.15
C LEU A 119 3.79 -1.12 -17.16
N PHE A 120 3.25 -0.48 -16.13
CA PHE A 120 1.82 -0.17 -16.03
C PHE A 120 1.34 0.86 -17.07
N PHE A 121 2.15 1.88 -17.38
CA PHE A 121 1.81 2.86 -18.41
C PHE A 121 1.91 2.30 -19.83
N ASP A 122 2.84 1.37 -20.06
CA ASP A 122 3.00 0.62 -21.31
C ASP A 122 1.78 -0.28 -21.57
N SER A 123 1.41 -1.14 -20.61
CA SER A 123 0.34 -2.14 -20.83
C SER A 123 -1.09 -1.62 -20.63
N GLU A 124 -1.38 -0.89 -19.54
CA GLU A 124 -2.77 -0.65 -19.09
C GLU A 124 -3.35 0.69 -19.56
N LEU A 125 -2.50 1.65 -19.94
CA LEU A 125 -2.92 3.02 -20.25
C LEU A 125 -2.51 3.49 -21.66
N GLY A 126 -1.88 2.63 -22.46
CA GLY A 126 -1.45 2.93 -23.83
C GLY A 126 -0.51 4.15 -23.92
N GLY A 127 0.24 4.42 -22.86
CA GLY A 127 1.00 5.64 -22.67
C GLY A 127 2.50 5.42 -22.81
N SER A 128 2.95 4.98 -23.99
CA SER A 128 4.36 4.67 -24.27
C SER A 128 5.29 5.83 -23.85
N GLU A 129 4.90 7.07 -24.15
CA GLU A 129 5.64 8.28 -23.75
C GLU A 129 5.89 8.35 -22.23
N ARG A 130 4.85 8.11 -21.41
CA ARG A 130 4.99 8.15 -19.93
C ARG A 130 5.77 6.97 -19.40
N ALA A 131 5.64 5.79 -19.99
CA ALA A 131 6.49 4.66 -19.66
C ALA A 131 7.97 4.98 -19.92
N VAL A 132 8.27 5.50 -21.11
CA VAL A 132 9.60 5.98 -21.51
C VAL A 132 10.14 7.06 -20.55
N GLU A 133 9.30 8.00 -20.08
CA GLU A 133 9.70 8.98 -19.06
C GLU A 133 10.16 8.32 -17.76
N PHE A 134 9.40 7.37 -17.21
CA PHE A 134 9.79 6.68 -15.97
C PHE A 134 11.08 5.87 -16.14
N LEU A 135 11.28 5.20 -17.28
CA LEU A 135 12.52 4.49 -17.60
C LEU A 135 13.72 5.43 -17.71
N ARG A 136 13.58 6.56 -18.41
CA ARG A 136 14.62 7.59 -18.50
C ARG A 136 14.96 8.19 -17.13
N VAL A 137 13.97 8.36 -16.26
CA VAL A 137 14.19 8.81 -14.86
C VAL A 137 14.95 7.74 -14.06
N LEU A 138 14.63 6.46 -14.22
CA LEU A 138 15.32 5.35 -13.56
C LEU A 138 16.78 5.29 -13.98
N LEU A 139 17.05 5.24 -15.28
CA LEU A 139 18.40 5.20 -15.86
C LEU A 139 19.24 6.42 -15.43
N LYS A 140 18.63 7.61 -15.38
CA LYS A 140 19.31 8.86 -14.98
C LYS A 140 19.62 8.92 -13.48
N ARG A 141 18.73 8.46 -12.61
CA ARG A 141 18.89 8.55 -11.14
C ARG A 141 19.66 7.37 -10.55
N TYR A 142 19.57 6.18 -11.16
CA TYR A 142 20.08 4.93 -10.61
C TYR A 142 20.90 4.13 -11.64
N PRO A 143 21.89 4.72 -12.34
CA PRO A 143 22.58 4.09 -13.46
C PRO A 143 23.32 2.78 -13.12
N GLU A 144 23.73 2.61 -11.86
CA GLU A 144 24.44 1.42 -11.38
C GLU A 144 23.52 0.39 -10.68
N HIS A 145 22.22 0.69 -10.54
CA HIS A 145 21.27 -0.21 -9.89
C HIS A 145 20.94 -1.41 -10.80
N ALA A 146 20.63 -2.58 -10.22
CA ALA A 146 20.35 -3.80 -10.97
C ALA A 146 19.27 -3.60 -12.06
N MET A 147 18.18 -2.92 -11.70
CA MET A 147 17.04 -2.62 -12.60
C MET A 147 17.36 -1.60 -13.70
N ALA A 148 18.52 -0.95 -13.72
CA ALA A 148 18.91 -0.09 -14.84
C ALA A 148 19.04 -0.90 -16.14
N LYS A 149 19.48 -2.18 -16.04
CA LYS A 149 19.57 -3.08 -17.20
C LYS A 149 18.19 -3.42 -17.75
N ASP A 150 17.26 -3.77 -16.87
CA ASP A 150 15.88 -4.10 -17.23
C ASP A 150 15.16 -2.88 -17.83
N ALA A 151 15.41 -1.70 -17.27
CA ALA A 151 14.86 -0.44 -17.75
C ALA A 151 15.39 -0.05 -19.14
N GLN A 152 16.68 -0.27 -19.41
CA GLN A 152 17.25 -0.07 -20.75
C GLN A 152 16.67 -1.07 -21.75
N ALA A 153 16.58 -2.35 -21.39
CA ALA A 153 16.03 -3.38 -22.27
C ALA A 153 14.56 -3.11 -22.64
N LEU A 154 13.74 -2.63 -21.70
CA LEU A 154 12.37 -2.23 -21.98
C LEU A 154 12.31 -0.98 -22.88
N LEU A 155 13.15 0.03 -22.61
CA LEU A 155 13.23 1.24 -23.43
C LEU A 155 13.63 0.92 -24.89
N ASP A 156 14.57 0.01 -25.08
CA ASP A 156 15.02 -0.44 -26.41
C ASP A 156 13.89 -1.19 -27.14
N LEU A 157 13.16 -2.06 -26.44
CA LEU A 157 12.02 -2.80 -26.99
C LEU A 157 10.90 -1.86 -27.47
N MET A 158 10.52 -0.88 -26.66
CA MET A 158 9.50 0.12 -27.00
C MET A 158 9.94 0.95 -28.22
N SER A 159 11.21 1.36 -28.27
CA SER A 159 11.77 2.14 -29.38
C SER A 159 11.72 1.36 -30.71
N VAL A 160 11.97 0.04 -30.69
CA VAL A 160 11.87 -0.80 -31.89
C VAL A 160 10.43 -0.86 -32.40
N SER A 161 9.43 -0.99 -31.52
CA SER A 161 8.01 -1.03 -31.91
C SER A 161 7.60 0.22 -32.70
N GLU A 162 7.88 1.42 -32.17
CA GLU A 162 7.56 2.69 -32.83
C GLU A 162 8.24 2.81 -34.21
N THR A 163 9.49 2.37 -34.35
CA THR A 163 10.18 2.42 -35.65
C THR A 163 9.59 1.47 -36.71
N GLY A 164 9.06 0.31 -36.30
CA GLY A 164 8.38 -0.63 -37.20
C GLY A 164 7.04 -0.09 -37.72
N GLU A 165 6.28 0.57 -36.85
CA GLU A 165 5.03 1.26 -37.22
C GLU A 165 5.30 2.41 -38.21
N ILE A 166 6.28 3.26 -37.93
CA ILE A 166 6.67 4.37 -38.82
C ILE A 166 7.10 3.86 -40.20
N GLN A 167 7.85 2.75 -40.27
CA GLN A 167 8.24 2.16 -41.55
C GLN A 167 7.04 1.61 -42.32
N THR A 168 6.08 0.96 -41.63
CA THR A 168 4.85 0.45 -42.25
C THR A 168 3.99 1.58 -42.85
N VAL A 169 3.84 2.70 -42.14
CA VAL A 169 3.13 3.89 -42.64
C VAL A 169 3.85 4.52 -43.82
N ARG A 170 5.18 4.61 -43.78
CA ARG A 170 6.00 5.10 -44.89
C ARG A 170 5.84 4.24 -46.15
N ASP A 171 5.82 2.92 -46.01
CA ASP A 171 5.69 2.01 -47.14
C ASP A 171 4.26 2.05 -47.72
N TRP A 172 3.23 2.34 -46.93
CA TRP A 172 1.89 2.63 -47.46
C TRP A 172 1.88 3.94 -48.27
N LEU A 173 2.40 5.04 -47.71
CA LEU A 173 2.43 6.37 -48.36
C LEU A 173 3.26 6.44 -49.64
N ASN A 174 4.21 5.52 -49.85
CA ASN A 174 5.07 5.46 -51.03
C ASN A 174 4.55 4.51 -52.14
N ASN A 175 3.41 3.84 -51.92
CA ASN A 175 2.81 2.89 -52.86
C ASN A 175 1.47 3.38 -53.47
N GLU A 176 1.16 4.68 -53.33
CA GLU A 176 0.11 5.40 -54.08
C GLU A 176 0.71 6.32 -55.15
#